data_AF-A0A139WIV7-F1
#
_entry.id   AF-A0A139WIV7-F1
#
_cell.length_a   1.000
_cell.length_b   1.000
_cell.length_c   1.000
_cell.angle_alpha   90.00
_cell.angle_beta   90.00
_cell.angle_gamma   90.00
#
_symmetry.space_group_name_H-M   'P 1'
#
loop_
_entity.id
_entity.type
_entity.pdbx_description
1 polymer ?
#
loop_
_entity_poly.entity_id
_entity_poly.type
_entity_poly.pdbx_seq_one_letter_code
_entity_poly.pdbx_strand_id
1 'polypeptide(L)'
;MNAVAQVVKSVGPKLVPFFKTVTIYFVVFLPYNLPSVLSTILKCLPILSLMLFVLLHGMSLGDEYKYSRRILVGLIFCCLGDAFLIWPGYFEAGMLAFAIGHINYILAFGFKPLNLTLGACLYAISVMGIAYLMSGLHGILVPGVIIYTFILTTMMWRAIARVQFFEDLWTWSKLCSCVGGILFVLSDLILGLDRFKFSVDYSQALVMSTYYAAQLGIALSVVDAKSQRKVE
;
A
#
# COMPACT_ATOMS: atom_id res chain seq x y z
N MET A 1 -14.42 -6.03 28.57
CA MET A 1 -13.82 -6.54 27.30
C MET A 1 -13.28 -5.32 26.55
N ASN A 2 -11.96 -5.17 26.43
CA ASN A 2 -11.35 -3.95 25.87
C ASN A 2 -11.79 -3.72 24.42
N ALA A 3 -11.97 -2.46 24.01
CA ALA A 3 -12.45 -2.08 22.68
C ALA A 3 -11.70 -2.80 21.53
N VAL A 4 -10.40 -3.02 21.70
CA VAL A 4 -9.54 -3.79 20.79
C VAL A 4 -10.06 -5.22 20.57
N ALA A 5 -10.48 -5.92 21.62
CA ALA A 5 -10.97 -7.30 21.51
C ALA A 5 -12.30 -7.40 20.73
N GLN A 6 -13.15 -6.35 20.81
CA GLN A 6 -14.38 -6.27 20.01
C GLN A 6 -14.08 -5.99 18.54
N VAL A 7 -13.15 -5.07 18.25
CA VAL A 7 -12.69 -4.80 16.88
C VAL A 7 -12.13 -6.08 16.25
N VAL A 8 -11.23 -6.78 16.95
CA VAL A 8 -10.63 -8.03 16.47
C VAL A 8 -11.69 -9.10 16.19
N LYS A 9 -12.68 -9.28 17.07
CA LYS A 9 -13.76 -10.26 16.85
C LYS A 9 -14.64 -9.94 15.63
N SER A 10 -14.85 -8.66 15.32
CA SER A 10 -15.68 -8.25 14.17
C SER A 10 -14.92 -8.20 12.83
N VAL A 11 -13.62 -7.89 12.88
CA VAL A 11 -12.73 -7.73 11.72
C VAL A 11 -12.09 -9.06 11.31
N GLY A 12 -11.67 -9.87 12.28
CA GLY A 12 -10.92 -11.12 12.08
C GLY A 12 -11.55 -12.07 11.05
N PRO A 13 -12.84 -12.44 11.19
CA PRO A 13 -13.50 -13.33 10.23
C PRO A 13 -13.49 -12.81 8.79
N LYS A 14 -13.55 -11.48 8.60
CA LYS A 14 -13.54 -10.84 7.28
C LYS A 14 -12.16 -10.83 6.62
N LEU A 15 -11.09 -11.02 7.39
CA LEU A 15 -9.71 -11.09 6.88
C LEU A 15 -9.24 -12.52 6.58
N VAL A 16 -10.02 -13.55 6.94
CA VAL A 16 -9.68 -14.95 6.65
C VAL A 16 -9.37 -15.19 5.16
N PRO A 17 -10.11 -14.65 4.18
CA PRO A 17 -9.77 -14.80 2.77
C PRO A 17 -8.39 -14.23 2.41
N PHE A 18 -8.00 -13.10 3.01
CA PHE A 18 -6.70 -12.47 2.77
C PHE A 18 -5.56 -13.37 3.26
N PHE A 19 -5.62 -13.84 4.51
CA PHE A 19 -4.56 -14.70 5.04
C PHE A 19 -4.45 -16.03 4.29
N LYS A 20 -5.59 -16.60 3.85
CA LYS A 20 -5.59 -17.80 3.01
C LYS A 20 -4.91 -17.56 1.66
N THR A 21 -5.25 -16.47 0.98
CA THR A 21 -4.69 -16.16 -0.34
C THR A 21 -3.20 -15.78 -0.27
N VAL A 22 -2.76 -15.07 0.77
CA VAL A 22 -1.32 -14.83 1.05
C VAL A 22 -0.58 -16.16 1.28
N THR A 23 -1.16 -17.06 2.08
CA THR A 23 -0.57 -18.38 2.33
C THR A 23 -0.44 -19.16 1.02
N ILE A 24 -1.48 -19.20 0.19
CA ILE A 24 -1.45 -19.86 -1.11
C ILE A 24 -0.37 -19.25 -2.01
N TYR A 25 -0.25 -17.92 -2.06
CA TYR A 25 0.80 -17.24 -2.83
C TYR A 25 2.21 -17.72 -2.42
N PHE A 26 2.51 -17.74 -1.11
CA PHE A 26 3.84 -18.13 -0.61
C PHE A 26 4.10 -19.63 -0.61
N VAL A 27 3.06 -20.47 -0.59
CA VAL A 27 3.22 -21.93 -0.69
C VAL A 27 3.48 -22.35 -2.14
N VAL A 28 2.76 -21.76 -3.10
CA VAL A 28 2.94 -22.09 -4.52
C VAL A 28 4.19 -21.39 -5.08
N PHE A 29 4.43 -20.14 -4.65
CA PHE A 29 5.64 -19.35 -4.90
C PHE A 29 6.18 -19.43 -6.35
N LEU A 30 5.33 -19.09 -7.32
CA LEU A 30 5.72 -19.07 -8.73
C LEU A 30 6.76 -17.96 -8.99
N PRO A 31 7.94 -18.29 -9.56
CA PRO A 31 8.96 -17.32 -9.90
C PRO A 31 8.50 -16.28 -10.94
N TYR A 32 8.94 -15.03 -10.80
CA TYR A 32 8.59 -13.95 -11.74
C TYR A 32 9.17 -14.08 -13.14
N ASN A 33 10.20 -14.90 -13.35
CA ASN A 33 10.79 -15.13 -14.66
C ASN A 33 9.90 -15.98 -15.59
N LEU A 34 8.78 -16.53 -15.09
CA LEU A 34 7.81 -17.31 -15.85
C LEU A 34 6.45 -16.61 -15.86
N PRO A 35 6.24 -15.61 -16.74
CA PRO A 35 4.96 -14.90 -16.81
C PRO A 35 3.83 -15.87 -17.15
N SER A 36 2.79 -15.89 -16.32
CA SER A 36 1.62 -16.73 -16.54
C SER A 36 0.35 -16.08 -16.02
N VAL A 37 -0.79 -16.52 -16.57
CA VAL A 37 -2.10 -16.14 -16.03
C VAL A 37 -2.24 -16.61 -14.59
N LEU A 38 -1.70 -17.78 -14.24
CA LEU A 38 -1.74 -18.30 -12.88
C LEU A 38 -0.94 -17.44 -11.90
N SER A 39 0.30 -17.05 -12.23
CA SER A 39 1.09 -16.17 -11.36
C SER A 39 0.44 -14.80 -11.20
N THR A 40 -0.21 -14.30 -12.25
CA THR A 40 -1.03 -13.07 -12.20
C THR A 40 -2.18 -13.22 -11.20
N ILE A 41 -2.98 -14.28 -11.32
CA ILE A 41 -4.10 -14.55 -10.41
C ILE A 41 -3.60 -14.66 -8.97
N LEU A 42 -2.57 -15.49 -8.74
CA LEU A 42 -2.01 -15.71 -7.40
C LEU A 42 -1.53 -14.41 -6.76
N LYS A 43 -0.86 -13.54 -7.53
CA LYS A 43 -0.36 -12.26 -7.04
C LYS A 43 -1.49 -11.29 -6.68
N CYS A 44 -2.59 -11.28 -7.44
CA CYS A 44 -3.72 -10.39 -7.26
C CYS A 44 -4.72 -10.83 -6.18
N LEU A 45 -4.83 -12.13 -5.90
CA LEU A 45 -5.82 -12.70 -4.98
C LEU A 45 -5.82 -12.10 -3.56
N PRO A 46 -4.65 -11.81 -2.93
CA PRO A 46 -4.61 -11.11 -1.65
C PRO A 46 -5.24 -9.71 -1.72
N ILE A 47 -4.97 -8.95 -2.77
CA ILE A 47 -5.53 -7.60 -2.94
C ILE A 47 -7.04 -7.67 -3.20
N LEU A 48 -7.50 -8.63 -4.01
CA LEU A 48 -8.94 -8.91 -4.19
C LEU A 48 -9.64 -9.24 -2.87
N SER A 49 -8.97 -9.98 -1.99
CA SER A 49 -9.48 -10.30 -0.66
C SER A 49 -9.59 -9.05 0.24
N LEU A 50 -8.63 -8.13 0.15
CA LEU A 50 -8.70 -6.84 0.86
C LEU A 50 -9.79 -5.92 0.30
N MET A 51 -10.01 -5.93 -1.01
CA MET A 51 -11.14 -5.21 -1.62
C MET A 51 -12.47 -5.73 -1.07
N LEU A 52 -12.66 -7.05 -1.03
CA LEU A 52 -13.82 -7.66 -0.40
C LEU A 52 -13.95 -7.26 1.08
N PHE A 53 -12.85 -7.26 1.83
CA PHE A 53 -12.84 -6.81 3.23
C PHE A 53 -13.36 -5.37 3.38
N VAL A 54 -12.88 -4.43 2.57
CA VAL A 54 -13.32 -3.02 2.59
C VAL A 54 -14.80 -2.92 2.23
N LEU A 55 -15.26 -3.65 1.20
CA LEU A 55 -16.67 -3.72 0.80
C LEU A 55 -17.58 -4.22 1.94
N LEU A 56 -17.18 -5.30 2.61
CA LEU A 56 -17.92 -5.90 3.73
C LEU A 56 -17.91 -5.05 5.00
N HIS A 57 -17.02 -4.05 5.11
CA HIS A 57 -17.02 -3.13 6.23
C HIS A 57 -18.10 -2.04 6.09
N GLY A 58 -18.52 -1.75 4.86
CA GLY A 58 -19.65 -0.88 4.51
C GLY A 58 -19.24 0.17 3.49
N MET A 59 -20.07 0.34 2.45
CA MET A 59 -19.94 1.41 1.48
C MET A 59 -21.28 2.14 1.30
N SER A 60 -21.22 3.47 1.22
CA SER A 60 -22.30 4.32 0.75
C SER A 60 -21.72 5.41 -0.15
N LEU A 61 -22.59 6.11 -0.88
CA LEU A 61 -22.22 7.27 -1.69
C LEU A 61 -22.11 8.56 -0.86
N GLY A 62 -22.53 8.52 0.41
CA GLY A 62 -22.40 9.65 1.33
C GLY A 62 -20.94 10.04 1.61
N ASP A 63 -20.76 11.30 1.98
CA ASP A 63 -19.44 11.90 2.23
C ASP A 63 -18.63 11.17 3.30
N GLU A 64 -19.31 10.54 4.25
CA GLU A 64 -18.74 9.71 5.32
C GLU A 64 -17.93 8.51 4.81
N TYR A 65 -18.22 8.02 3.59
CA TYR A 65 -17.54 6.86 3.00
C TYR A 65 -16.48 7.27 1.97
N LYS A 66 -16.19 8.58 1.83
CA LYS A 66 -15.13 9.08 0.94
C LYS A 66 -13.79 8.42 1.22
N TYR A 67 -13.44 8.20 2.49
CA TYR A 67 -12.22 7.54 2.89
C TYR A 67 -12.16 6.10 2.35
N SER A 68 -13.13 5.26 2.70
CA SER A 68 -13.18 3.85 2.28
C SER A 68 -13.23 3.69 0.77
N ARG A 69 -13.95 4.58 0.05
CA ARG A 69 -13.98 4.59 -1.42
C ARG A 69 -12.62 4.88 -2.03
N ARG A 70 -11.88 5.87 -1.50
CA ARG A 70 -10.53 6.18 -1.97
C ARG A 70 -9.57 5.02 -1.69
N ILE A 71 -9.65 4.38 -0.52
CA ILE A 71 -8.88 3.17 -0.24
C ILE A 71 -9.23 2.05 -1.23
N LEU A 72 -10.51 1.82 -1.51
CA LEU A 72 -10.93 0.79 -2.48
C LEU A 72 -10.40 1.07 -3.89
N VAL A 73 -10.50 2.32 -4.38
CA VAL A 73 -9.95 2.71 -5.68
C VAL A 73 -8.43 2.49 -5.69
N GLY A 74 -7.75 2.84 -4.59
CA GLY A 74 -6.32 2.56 -4.42
C GLY A 74 -5.98 1.08 -4.56
N LEU A 75 -6.74 0.20 -3.90
CA LEU A 75 -6.57 -1.26 -3.99
C LEU A 75 -6.82 -1.79 -5.41
N ILE A 76 -7.83 -1.28 -6.12
CA ILE A 76 -8.11 -1.66 -7.52
C ILE A 76 -6.88 -1.36 -8.39
N PHE A 77 -6.34 -0.15 -8.29
CA PHE A 77 -5.17 0.25 -9.08
C PHE A 77 -3.89 -0.50 -8.67
N CYS A 78 -3.71 -0.81 -7.40
CA CYS A 78 -2.62 -1.68 -6.96
C CYS A 78 -2.75 -3.10 -7.52
N CYS A 79 -3.98 -3.65 -7.56
CA CYS A 79 -4.24 -4.96 -8.16
C CYS A 79 -3.97 -4.97 -9.67
N LEU A 80 -4.28 -3.88 -10.37
CA LEU A 80 -3.90 -3.71 -11.79
C LEU A 80 -2.38 -3.62 -11.95
N GLY A 81 -1.72 -2.88 -11.05
CA GLY A 81 -0.26 -2.79 -10.98
C GLY A 81 0.39 -4.17 -10.81
N ASP A 82 -0.12 -4.98 -9.88
CA ASP A 82 0.32 -6.36 -9.66
C ASP A 82 0.22 -7.21 -10.92
N ALA A 83 -0.90 -7.08 -11.65
CA ALA A 83 -1.10 -7.80 -12.90
C ALA A 83 -0.09 -7.37 -13.98
N PHE A 84 0.11 -6.07 -14.16
CA PHE A 84 1.07 -5.55 -15.15
C PHE A 84 2.51 -5.96 -14.83
N LEU A 85 2.92 -5.95 -13.56
CA LEU A 85 4.30 -6.31 -13.17
C LEU A 85 4.68 -7.77 -13.48
N ILE A 86 3.72 -8.67 -13.72
CA ILE A 86 4.02 -10.04 -14.13
C ILE A 86 4.43 -10.12 -15.61
N TRP A 87 3.92 -9.24 -16.46
CA TRP A 87 4.10 -9.37 -17.91
C TRP A 87 5.30 -8.54 -18.42
N PRO A 88 6.11 -9.11 -19.33
CA PRO A 88 7.27 -8.41 -19.88
C PRO A 88 6.83 -7.17 -20.66
N GLY A 89 7.52 -6.04 -20.46
CA GLY A 89 7.22 -4.77 -21.13
C GLY A 89 6.08 -3.95 -20.51
N TYR A 90 5.48 -4.40 -19.39
CA TYR A 90 4.40 -3.69 -18.71
C TYR A 90 4.83 -3.05 -17.38
N PHE A 91 6.14 -2.97 -17.10
CA PHE A 91 6.64 -2.40 -15.85
C PHE A 91 6.17 -0.94 -15.66
N GLU A 92 6.27 -0.12 -16.71
CA GLU A 92 5.86 1.28 -16.73
C GLU A 92 4.35 1.42 -16.50
N ALA A 93 3.55 0.55 -17.12
CA ALA A 93 2.11 0.51 -16.92
C ALA A 93 1.76 0.10 -15.47
N GLY A 94 2.49 -0.85 -14.90
CA GLY A 94 2.38 -1.24 -13.50
C GLY A 94 2.71 -0.09 -12.55
N MET A 95 3.84 0.57 -12.76
CA MET A 95 4.27 1.75 -12.00
C MET A 95 3.23 2.88 -12.07
N LEU A 96 2.66 3.14 -13.26
CA LEU A 96 1.59 4.12 -13.42
C LEU A 96 0.32 3.73 -12.64
N ALA A 97 -0.08 2.46 -12.71
CA ALA A 97 -1.23 1.97 -11.95
C ALA A 97 -1.01 2.14 -10.45
N PHE A 98 0.15 1.73 -9.91
CA PHE A 98 0.50 1.98 -8.51
C PHE A 98 0.50 3.47 -8.17
N ALA A 99 1.03 4.34 -9.03
CA ALA A 99 1.01 5.79 -8.80
C ALA A 99 -0.41 6.33 -8.63
N ILE A 100 -1.35 5.91 -9.48
CA ILE A 100 -2.77 6.28 -9.36
C ILE A 100 -3.34 5.72 -8.04
N GLY A 101 -2.95 4.50 -7.66
CA GLY A 101 -3.32 3.91 -6.38
C GLY A 101 -2.86 4.75 -5.19
N HIS A 102 -1.59 5.18 -5.20
CA HIS A 102 -0.98 6.01 -4.17
C HIS A 102 -1.61 7.40 -4.10
N ILE A 103 -1.97 8.02 -5.23
CA ILE A 103 -2.73 9.28 -5.24
C ILE A 103 -4.05 9.10 -4.50
N ASN A 104 -4.76 8.00 -4.71
CA ASN A 104 -5.99 7.73 -3.98
C ASN A 104 -5.76 7.54 -2.48
N TYR A 105 -4.67 6.88 -2.07
CA TYR A 105 -4.26 6.79 -0.67
C TYR A 105 -3.92 8.15 -0.07
N ILE A 106 -3.16 9.00 -0.77
CA ILE A 106 -2.86 10.39 -0.35
C ILE A 106 -4.16 11.16 -0.12
N LEU A 107 -5.09 11.07 -1.08
CA LEU A 107 -6.40 11.71 -0.97
C LEU A 107 -7.18 11.15 0.23
N ALA A 108 -7.12 9.85 0.50
CA ALA A 108 -7.80 9.25 1.66
C ALA A 108 -7.19 9.78 2.98
N PHE A 109 -5.87 9.80 3.08
CA PHE A 109 -5.15 10.21 4.29
C PHE A 109 -5.26 11.71 4.57
N GLY A 110 -5.41 12.52 3.52
CA GLY A 110 -5.56 13.97 3.62
C GLY A 110 -4.28 14.68 4.09
N PHE A 111 -4.38 16.01 4.20
CA PHE A 111 -3.23 16.89 4.46
C PHE A 111 -3.25 17.54 5.86
N LYS A 112 -4.15 17.11 6.73
CA LYS A 112 -4.25 17.61 8.11
C LYS A 112 -3.92 16.48 9.12
N PRO A 113 -3.03 16.72 10.09
CA PRO A 113 -2.11 17.86 10.18
C PRO A 113 -1.01 17.77 9.10
N LEU A 114 -0.50 18.91 8.63
CA LEU A 114 0.45 18.91 7.49
C LEU A 114 1.82 18.35 7.90
N ASN A 115 2.40 18.80 9.01
CA ASN A 115 3.75 18.41 9.47
C ASN A 115 4.81 18.52 8.34
N LEU A 116 5.12 19.75 7.94
CA LEU A 116 6.07 20.05 6.85
C LEU A 116 7.50 19.59 7.16
N THR A 117 7.92 19.65 8.43
CA THR A 117 9.25 19.18 8.85
C THR A 117 9.43 17.70 8.54
N LEU A 118 8.45 16.86 8.91
CA LEU A 118 8.46 15.45 8.55
C LEU A 118 8.49 15.26 7.03
N GLY A 119 7.68 16.01 6.28
CA GLY A 119 7.67 15.96 4.83
C GLY A 119 9.05 16.25 4.23
N ALA A 120 9.69 17.34 4.68
CA ALA A 120 11.03 17.74 4.24
C ALA A 120 12.08 16.66 4.54
N CYS A 121 12.06 16.06 5.74
CA CYS A 121 12.95 14.96 6.10
C CYS A 121 12.77 13.75 5.17
N LEU A 122 11.52 13.34 4.92
CA LEU A 122 11.23 12.21 4.05
C LEU A 122 11.65 12.48 2.59
N TYR A 123 11.39 13.68 2.07
CA TYR A 123 11.84 14.06 0.74
C TYR A 123 13.36 14.11 0.62
N ALA A 124 14.08 14.58 1.63
CA ALA A 124 15.54 14.56 1.62
C ALA A 124 16.08 13.11 1.50
N ILE A 125 15.51 12.18 2.27
CA ILE A 125 15.84 10.74 2.19
C ILE A 125 15.52 10.19 0.79
N SER A 126 14.34 10.51 0.25
CA SER A 126 13.92 10.05 -1.08
C SER A 126 14.80 10.60 -2.20
N VAL A 127 15.29 11.84 -2.10
CA VAL A 127 16.26 12.40 -3.05
C VAL A 127 17.58 11.63 -3.03
N MET A 128 18.08 11.25 -1.84
CA MET A 128 19.26 10.39 -1.73
C MET A 128 19.02 9.02 -2.36
N GLY A 129 17.84 8.42 -2.13
CA GLY A 129 17.44 7.15 -2.74
C GLY A 129 17.38 7.23 -4.27
N ILE A 130 16.75 8.26 -4.83
CA ILE A 130 16.71 8.50 -6.27
C ILE A 130 18.14 8.65 -6.82
N ALA A 131 18.95 9.53 -6.22
CA ALA A 131 20.33 9.75 -6.64
C ALA A 131 21.15 8.46 -6.69
N TYR A 132 20.93 7.55 -5.75
CA TYR A 132 21.57 6.24 -5.72
C TYR A 132 21.11 5.32 -6.87
N LEU A 133 19.82 5.35 -7.23
CA LEU A 133 19.23 4.57 -8.32
C LEU A 133 19.51 5.16 -9.72
N MET A 134 19.82 6.46 -9.83
CA MET A 134 19.93 7.18 -11.11
C MET A 134 20.82 6.48 -12.15
N SER A 135 21.93 5.87 -11.75
CA SER A 135 22.85 5.21 -12.69
C SER A 135 22.24 4.00 -13.40
N GLY A 136 21.16 3.43 -12.87
CA GLY A 136 20.45 2.29 -13.42
C GLY A 136 19.25 2.65 -14.30
N LEU A 137 18.83 3.92 -14.26
CA LEU A 137 17.63 4.39 -14.93
C LEU A 137 17.96 4.87 -16.35
N HIS A 138 17.13 4.48 -17.31
CA HIS A 138 17.31 4.83 -18.72
C HIS A 138 15.96 5.19 -19.34
N GLY A 139 15.99 6.09 -20.34
CA GLY A 139 14.79 6.47 -21.10
C GLY A 139 13.66 7.03 -20.23
N ILE A 140 12.43 6.56 -20.45
CA ILE A 140 11.22 7.04 -19.75
C ILE A 140 11.22 6.77 -18.25
N LEU A 141 12.04 5.81 -17.78
CA LEU A 141 12.12 5.45 -16.37
C LEU A 141 12.84 6.51 -15.54
N VAL A 142 13.68 7.36 -16.14
CA VAL A 142 14.34 8.46 -15.42
C VAL A 142 13.31 9.44 -14.84
N PRO A 143 12.48 10.14 -15.64
CA PRO A 143 11.43 10.99 -15.09
C PRO A 143 10.33 10.18 -14.38
N GLY A 144 10.04 8.96 -14.86
CA GLY A 144 9.01 8.09 -14.27
C GLY A 144 9.27 7.75 -12.81
N VAL A 145 10.48 7.29 -12.48
CA VAL A 145 10.85 6.94 -11.09
C VAL A 145 10.91 8.16 -10.19
N ILE A 146 11.33 9.33 -10.70
CA ILE A 146 11.32 10.59 -9.92
C ILE A 146 9.88 10.95 -9.52
N ILE A 147 8.96 10.98 -10.49
CA ILE A 147 7.54 11.30 -10.25
C ILE A 147 6.90 10.25 -9.33
N TYR A 148 7.16 8.97 -9.60
CA TYR A 148 6.64 7.87 -8.80
C TYR A 148 7.11 7.97 -7.34
N THR A 149 8.41 8.18 -7.12
CA THR A 149 8.99 8.30 -5.79
C THR A 149 8.43 9.53 -5.06
N PHE A 150 8.19 10.64 -5.74
CA PHE A 150 7.54 11.81 -5.16
C PHE A 150 6.13 11.49 -4.63
N ILE A 151 5.32 10.80 -5.44
CA ILE A 151 3.97 10.36 -5.06
C ILE A 151 4.05 9.38 -3.88
N LEU A 152 4.90 8.36 -3.98
CA LEU A 152 5.08 7.34 -2.94
C LEU A 152 5.56 7.96 -1.61
N THR A 153 6.50 8.91 -1.66
CA THR A 153 6.97 9.67 -0.49
C THR A 153 5.85 10.52 0.10
N THR A 154 5.04 11.18 -0.73
CA THR A 154 3.86 11.92 -0.27
C THR A 154 2.90 11.00 0.48
N MET A 155 2.62 9.81 -0.08
CA MET A 155 1.73 8.83 0.54
C MET A 155 2.24 8.42 1.92
N MET A 156 3.53 8.08 2.06
CA MET A 156 4.15 7.76 3.35
C MET A 156 4.10 8.94 4.32
N TRP A 157 4.44 10.14 3.86
CA TRP A 157 4.36 11.36 4.67
C TRP A 157 2.94 11.56 5.22
N ARG A 158 1.91 11.42 4.37
CA ARG A 158 0.52 11.56 4.80
C ARG A 158 0.09 10.45 5.76
N ALA A 159 0.56 9.24 5.54
CA ALA A 159 0.29 8.09 6.40
C ALA A 159 0.91 8.24 7.81
N ILE A 160 2.09 8.86 7.92
CA ILE A 160 2.77 9.09 9.21
C ILE A 160 2.20 10.33 9.90
N ALA A 161 2.04 11.45 9.18
CA ALA A 161 1.63 12.73 9.75
C ALA A 161 0.24 12.69 10.42
N ARG A 162 -0.64 11.78 10.01
CA ARG A 162 -1.95 11.55 10.64
C ARG A 162 -1.89 10.89 12.02
N VAL A 163 -0.75 10.30 12.41
CA VAL A 163 -0.56 9.71 13.74
C VAL A 163 -0.01 10.78 14.68
N GLN A 164 -0.89 11.36 15.49
CA GLN A 164 -0.52 12.31 16.53
C GLN A 164 -0.37 11.57 17.85
N PHE A 165 0.85 11.12 18.16
CA PHE A 165 1.15 10.35 19.37
C PHE A 165 1.00 11.15 20.67
N PHE A 166 1.16 12.48 20.62
CA PHE A 166 1.23 13.34 21.80
C PHE A 166 -0.10 14.01 22.19
N GLU A 167 -1.16 13.85 21.41
CA GLU A 167 -2.46 14.50 21.66
C GLU A 167 -3.58 13.51 22.05
N ASP A 168 -3.27 12.26 22.40
CA ASP A 168 -4.26 11.18 22.63
C ASP A 168 -5.20 10.90 21.43
N LEU A 169 -4.89 11.46 20.25
CA LEU A 169 -5.67 11.34 19.01
C LEU A 169 -5.24 10.16 18.12
N TRP A 170 -4.34 9.30 18.60
CA TRP A 170 -3.90 8.12 17.86
C TRP A 170 -4.96 7.02 17.96
N THR A 171 -5.42 6.54 16.81
CA THR A 171 -6.36 5.42 16.75
C THR A 171 -5.68 4.23 16.09
N TRP A 172 -6.22 3.03 16.35
CA TRP A 172 -5.72 1.80 15.74
C TRP A 172 -5.68 1.90 14.21
N SER A 173 -6.72 2.47 13.57
CA SER A 173 -6.74 2.65 12.11
C SER A 173 -5.67 3.62 11.60
N LYS A 174 -5.37 4.71 12.33
CA LYS A 174 -4.29 5.64 11.96
C LYS A 174 -2.94 4.94 12.02
N LEU A 175 -2.68 4.16 13.08
CA LEU A 175 -1.45 3.37 13.20
C LEU A 175 -1.32 2.33 12.08
N CYS A 176 -2.40 1.60 11.75
CA CYS A 176 -2.39 0.64 10.65
C CYS A 176 -1.99 1.28 9.31
N SER A 177 -2.53 2.46 8.98
CA SER A 177 -2.13 3.16 7.75
C SER A 177 -0.70 3.66 7.78
N CYS A 178 -0.18 4.08 8.93
CA CYS A 178 1.20 4.53 9.10
C CYS A 178 2.18 3.39 8.86
N VAL A 179 1.98 2.25 9.54
CA VAL A 179 2.76 1.03 9.32
C VAL A 179 2.62 0.58 7.87
N GLY A 180 1.40 0.66 7.32
CA GLY A 180 1.12 0.34 5.92
C GLY A 180 1.94 1.17 4.94
N GLY A 181 1.95 2.49 5.09
CA GLY A 181 2.71 3.41 4.22
C GLY A 181 4.22 3.18 4.29
N ILE A 182 4.76 2.94 5.49
CA ILE A 182 6.20 2.64 5.67
C ILE A 182 6.57 1.33 4.96
N LEU A 183 5.78 0.27 5.15
CA LEU A 183 6.03 -1.03 4.52
C LEU A 183 5.89 -0.97 3.00
N PHE A 184 5.01 -0.12 2.46
CA PHE A 184 4.89 0.06 1.01
C PHE A 184 6.17 0.68 0.44
N VAL A 185 6.68 1.75 1.07
CA VAL A 185 7.96 2.36 0.65
C VAL A 185 9.10 1.36 0.72
N LEU A 186 9.14 0.53 1.77
CA LEU A 186 10.14 -0.51 1.90
C LEU A 186 10.06 -1.55 0.77
N SER A 187 8.85 -2.03 0.45
CA SER A 187 8.59 -2.93 -0.68
C SER A 187 9.13 -2.36 -1.99
N ASP A 188 8.78 -1.10 -2.29
CA ASP A 188 9.14 -0.46 -3.55
C ASP A 188 10.64 -0.11 -3.62
N LEU A 189 11.26 0.20 -2.48
CA LEU A 189 12.71 0.38 -2.41
C LEU A 189 13.43 -0.92 -2.76
N ILE A 190 12.99 -2.06 -2.19
CA ILE A 190 13.57 -3.37 -2.50
C ILE A 190 13.36 -3.70 -3.99
N LEU A 191 12.15 -3.48 -4.52
CA LEU A 191 11.84 -3.70 -5.93
C LEU A 191 12.69 -2.81 -6.86
N GLY A 192 12.87 -1.53 -6.51
CA GLY A 192 13.68 -0.59 -7.27
C GLY A 192 15.17 -0.93 -7.26
N LEU A 193 15.71 -1.37 -6.11
CA LEU A 193 17.09 -1.84 -6.00
C LEU A 193 17.33 -3.08 -6.87
N ASP A 194 16.45 -4.09 -6.75
CA ASP A 194 16.50 -5.34 -7.53
C ASP A 194 16.43 -5.07 -9.04
N ARG A 195 15.57 -4.13 -9.43
CA ARG A 195 15.31 -3.83 -10.85
C ARG A 195 16.38 -2.95 -11.50
N PHE A 196 16.91 -1.97 -10.78
CA PHE A 196 17.72 -0.90 -11.38
C PHE A 196 19.18 -0.88 -10.92
N LYS A 197 19.53 -1.52 -9.81
CA LYS A 197 20.89 -1.39 -9.25
C LYS A 197 21.64 -2.70 -9.18
N PHE A 198 21.11 -3.68 -8.47
CA PHE A 198 21.76 -4.97 -8.25
C PHE A 198 20.70 -6.01 -7.89
N SER A 199 20.94 -7.28 -8.23
CA SER A 199 20.04 -8.38 -7.84
C SER A 199 19.99 -8.52 -6.33
N VAL A 200 18.80 -8.43 -5.75
CA VAL A 200 18.57 -8.63 -4.32
C VAL A 200 18.20 -10.09 -4.08
N ASP A 201 18.96 -10.77 -3.23
CA ASP A 201 18.64 -12.15 -2.85
C ASP A 201 17.25 -12.23 -2.21
N TYR A 202 16.45 -13.18 -2.67
CA TYR A 202 15.07 -13.36 -2.23
C TYR A 202 14.15 -12.14 -2.45
N SER A 203 14.46 -11.28 -3.45
CA SER A 203 13.71 -10.04 -3.74
C SER A 203 12.20 -10.26 -3.76
N GLN A 204 11.72 -11.28 -4.48
CA GLN A 204 10.30 -11.61 -4.58
C GLN A 204 9.65 -11.83 -3.20
N ALA A 205 10.30 -12.56 -2.29
CA ALA A 205 9.73 -12.82 -0.96
C ALA A 205 9.72 -11.55 -0.09
N LEU A 206 10.79 -10.77 -0.13
CA LEU A 206 10.92 -9.53 0.63
C LEU A 206 9.92 -8.46 0.16
N VAL A 207 9.82 -8.25 -1.16
CA VAL A 207 8.84 -7.34 -1.77
C VAL A 207 7.43 -7.78 -1.39
N MET A 208 7.07 -9.04 -1.61
CA MET A 208 5.67 -9.45 -1.43
C MET A 208 5.22 -9.52 0.03
N SER A 209 6.13 -9.85 0.95
CA SER A 209 5.80 -9.86 2.38
C SER A 209 5.56 -8.45 2.90
N THR A 210 6.45 -7.50 2.56
CA THR A 210 6.30 -6.09 2.92
C THR A 210 5.11 -5.45 2.21
N TYR A 211 4.89 -5.74 0.94
CA TYR A 211 3.76 -5.27 0.15
C TYR A 211 2.40 -5.73 0.68
N TYR A 212 2.21 -7.03 0.91
CA TYR A 212 0.94 -7.53 1.43
C TYR A 212 0.66 -7.04 2.85
N ALA A 213 1.69 -6.93 3.69
CA ALA A 213 1.55 -6.31 5.01
C ALA A 213 1.20 -4.81 4.89
N ALA A 214 1.79 -4.10 3.92
CA ALA A 214 1.48 -2.70 3.64
C ALA A 214 0.00 -2.53 3.29
N GLN A 215 -0.49 -3.31 2.33
CA GLN A 215 -1.87 -3.26 1.86
C GLN A 215 -2.86 -3.68 2.95
N LEU A 216 -2.52 -4.67 3.78
CA LEU A 216 -3.33 -5.02 4.95
C LEU A 216 -3.46 -3.84 5.92
N GLY A 217 -2.36 -3.16 6.25
CA GLY A 217 -2.37 -1.98 7.13
C GLY A 217 -3.22 -0.85 6.57
N ILE A 218 -3.09 -0.57 5.26
CA ILE A 218 -3.89 0.44 4.57
C ILE A 218 -5.37 0.04 4.53
N ALA A 219 -5.71 -1.22 4.25
CA ALA A 219 -7.09 -1.69 4.25
C ALA A 219 -7.73 -1.66 5.65
N LEU A 220 -6.99 -2.07 6.70
CA LEU A 220 -7.44 -2.01 8.09
C LEU A 220 -7.72 -0.58 8.59
N SER A 221 -7.15 0.42 7.94
CA SER A 221 -7.39 1.82 8.29
C SER A 221 -8.83 2.31 8.04
N VAL A 222 -9.67 1.51 7.38
CA VAL A 222 -11.10 1.82 7.16
C VAL A 222 -12.00 1.48 8.35
N VAL A 223 -11.50 0.76 9.35
CA VAL A 223 -12.32 0.20 10.45
C VAL A 223 -12.85 1.30 11.39
N ASP A 224 -12.03 2.27 11.78
CA ASP A 224 -12.46 3.35 12.69
C ASP A 224 -13.39 4.36 12.01
N ALA A 225 -13.42 4.44 10.67
CA ALA A 225 -14.35 5.29 9.93
C ALA A 225 -15.83 4.94 10.24
N LYS A 226 -16.09 3.71 10.71
CA LYS A 226 -17.41 3.26 11.14
C LYS A 226 -17.66 3.40 12.64
N SER A 227 -16.61 3.49 13.47
CA SER A 227 -16.77 3.53 14.94
C SER A 227 -17.21 4.91 15.46
N GLN A 228 -16.91 5.99 14.75
CA GLN A 228 -17.44 7.32 15.09
C GLN A 228 -18.97 7.41 14.97
N ARG A 229 -19.59 6.44 14.30
CA ARG A 229 -21.04 6.32 14.09
C ARG A 229 -21.84 5.87 15.32
N LYS A 230 -21.22 5.32 16.37
CA LYS A 230 -21.96 4.81 17.55
C LYS A 230 -22.10 5.82 18.69
N VAL A 231 -21.53 7.01 18.53
CA VAL A 231 -21.48 8.04 19.58
C VAL A 231 -22.27 9.30 19.21
N GLU A 232 -22.72 9.41 17.95
CA GLU A 232 -23.74 10.37 17.50
C GLU A 232 -25.11 9.67 17.37
#